data_AF-A0A2T4BN32-F1
#
_entry.id   AF-A0A2T4BN32-F1
#
_cell.length_a   1.000
_cell.length_b   1.000
_cell.length_c   1.000
_cell.angle_alpha   90.00
_cell.angle_beta   90.00
_cell.angle_gamma   90.00
#
_symmetry.space_group_name_H-M   'P 1'
#
loop_
_entity.id
_entity.type
_entity.pdbx_description
1 polymer ?
#
loop_
_entity_poly.entity_id
_entity_poly.type
_entity_poly.pdbx_seq_one_letter_code
_entity_poly.pdbx_strand_id
1 'polypeptide(L)'
;MEEAQRLAGIRELDLANYGPVSVVDRVNVVQGLRTSAAFFTFLRANLALSATSPSTPVSSHAPTPYLEPYSHHQFPIPPSPSPLSASTSFSDTRSSAHIQASAPLDPIDDVPPLSLEPLLTYHDKVAGLNLIADSIAQMKQRAAQSMVFHPLCITLLFLTWAGIYRWAYDPSTADPSMALLLSCGVTMTYLTAIRYFTDGYVSLAENLRWSWLEGPGSIEGDFIIGARYGGALIGVLVLRLEPRFSSVSSGSGRRKNRSRSLSFRGGKGVIRAWTTRLRYRGKGIGRDLLDGAIRIVKDRCGKDAEVGFAQEHANSTMLLPAMFNGVFRRDEVRAAKALEKALEEWESSKRKKR
;
A
#
# COMPACT_ATOMS: atom_id res chain seq x y z
N MET A 1 -16.12 40.49 1.24
CA MET A 1 -16.80 40.03 0.01
C MET A 1 -15.73 39.76 -1.06
N GLU A 2 -14.75 38.87 -0.78
CA GLU A 2 -13.66 38.62 -1.76
C GLU A 2 -12.76 37.38 -1.47
N GLU A 3 -13.28 36.28 -0.91
CA GLU A 3 -12.50 35.02 -0.78
C GLU A 3 -13.28 33.77 -1.22
N ALA A 4 -14.17 33.92 -2.20
CA ALA A 4 -14.93 32.83 -2.79
C ALA A 4 -14.40 32.47 -4.19
N GLN A 5 -13.11 32.12 -4.30
CA GLN A 5 -12.52 31.68 -5.58
C GLN A 5 -11.19 30.93 -5.39
N ARG A 6 -11.20 29.82 -4.63
CA ARG A 6 -10.14 28.82 -4.75
C ARG A 6 -10.68 27.61 -5.51
N LEU A 7 -10.42 27.66 -6.81
CA LEU A 7 -10.64 26.60 -7.78
C LEU A 7 -10.22 25.24 -7.21
N ALA A 8 -11.16 24.29 -7.20
CA ALA A 8 -10.85 22.86 -7.19
C ALA A 8 -10.23 22.50 -8.56
N GLY A 9 -8.94 22.79 -8.69
CA GLY A 9 -8.14 22.43 -9.85
C GLY A 9 -7.82 20.93 -9.83
N ILE A 10 -8.00 20.27 -10.96
CA ILE A 10 -7.37 18.98 -11.21
C ILE A 10 -5.87 19.27 -11.36
N ARG A 11 -5.03 18.60 -10.58
CA ARG A 11 -3.58 18.77 -10.69
C ARG A 11 -3.07 17.88 -11.83
N GLU A 12 -2.82 18.48 -12.97
CA GLU A 12 -2.00 17.89 -14.03
C GLU A 12 -0.53 17.92 -13.55
N LEU A 13 0.08 16.75 -13.36
CA LEU A 13 1.49 16.66 -12.98
C LEU A 13 2.34 16.79 -14.25
N ASP A 14 3.00 17.93 -14.40
CA ASP A 14 3.99 18.13 -15.46
C ASP A 14 5.23 17.24 -15.22
N LEU A 15 5.32 16.16 -16.00
CA LEU A 15 6.40 15.16 -15.97
C LEU A 15 7.67 15.64 -16.69
N ALA A 16 7.67 16.83 -17.30
CA ALA A 16 8.79 17.31 -18.13
C ALA A 16 10.09 17.58 -17.35
N ASN A 17 10.03 17.77 -16.02
CA ASN A 17 11.21 18.08 -15.20
C ASN A 17 11.87 16.86 -14.54
N TYR A 18 11.47 15.64 -14.87
CA TYR A 18 12.11 14.42 -14.34
C TYR A 18 12.63 13.54 -15.48
N GLY A 19 13.70 14.01 -16.11
CA GLY A 19 14.59 13.16 -16.92
C GLY A 19 15.37 12.17 -16.03
N PRO A 20 15.75 11.01 -16.56
CA PRO A 20 16.50 10.01 -15.81
C PRO A 20 17.92 10.50 -15.55
N VAL A 21 18.27 10.70 -14.27
CA VAL A 21 19.68 10.83 -13.87
C VAL A 21 20.32 9.46 -14.10
N SER A 22 21.06 9.34 -15.19
CA SER A 22 21.87 8.16 -15.53
C SER A 22 22.86 7.84 -14.40
N VAL A 23 22.64 6.71 -13.72
CA VAL A 23 23.51 6.19 -12.66
C VAL A 23 24.71 5.41 -13.25
N VAL A 24 24.94 5.49 -14.57
CA VAL A 24 25.97 4.68 -15.24
C VAL A 24 27.36 5.34 -15.23
N ASP A 25 27.50 6.63 -14.92
CA ASP A 25 28.78 7.34 -15.08
C ASP A 25 29.54 7.65 -13.76
N ARG A 26 29.20 6.97 -12.65
CA ARG A 26 29.94 7.08 -11.38
C ARG A 26 30.50 5.78 -10.82
N VAL A 27 30.52 4.70 -11.60
CA VAL A 27 31.04 3.39 -11.17
C VAL A 27 32.51 3.18 -11.56
N ASN A 28 33.32 4.25 -11.67
CA ASN A 28 34.76 4.12 -11.89
C ASN A 28 35.67 4.71 -10.80
N VAL A 29 35.13 5.02 -9.63
CA VAL A 29 35.95 5.45 -8.49
C VAL A 29 35.37 4.84 -7.22
N VAL A 30 35.77 3.59 -6.91
CA VAL A 30 36.18 3.09 -5.58
C VAL A 30 36.45 1.58 -5.72
N GLN A 31 37.72 1.25 -5.57
CA GLN A 31 38.35 -0.06 -5.75
C GLN A 31 38.10 -0.98 -4.54
N GLY A 32 36.84 -1.36 -4.28
CA GLY A 32 36.46 -2.12 -3.08
C GLY A 32 35.42 -3.24 -3.24
N LEU A 33 34.86 -3.43 -4.44
CA LEU A 33 33.73 -4.36 -4.68
C LEU A 33 34.08 -5.63 -5.49
N ARG A 34 35.36 -5.93 -5.72
CA ARG A 34 35.79 -7.05 -6.59
C ARG A 34 35.84 -8.43 -5.92
N THR A 35 35.51 -8.57 -4.63
CA THR A 35 35.58 -9.87 -3.94
C THR A 35 34.29 -10.69 -3.97
N SER A 36 33.15 -10.11 -4.39
CA SER A 36 31.84 -10.79 -4.30
C SER A 36 31.52 -11.71 -5.50
N ALA A 37 32.22 -11.57 -6.64
CA ALA A 37 31.96 -12.38 -7.84
C ALA A 37 32.52 -13.80 -7.76
N ALA A 38 33.60 -14.01 -6.99
CA ALA A 38 34.18 -15.34 -6.78
C ALA A 38 33.29 -16.25 -5.91
N PHE A 39 32.55 -15.65 -4.96
CA PHE A 39 31.68 -16.40 -4.03
C PHE A 39 30.47 -17.05 -4.72
N PHE A 40 29.85 -16.36 -5.68
CA PHE A 40 28.73 -16.92 -6.45
C PHE A 40 29.16 -17.96 -7.49
N THR A 41 30.43 -17.93 -7.92
CA THR A 41 30.99 -18.96 -8.82
C THR A 41 31.20 -20.29 -8.07
N PHE A 42 31.58 -20.24 -6.78
CA PHE A 42 31.75 -21.43 -5.94
C PHE A 42 30.41 -22.11 -5.60
N LEU A 43 29.35 -21.33 -5.35
CA LEU A 43 28.00 -21.86 -5.13
C LEU A 43 27.41 -22.52 -6.38
N ARG A 44 27.75 -22.03 -7.58
CA ARG A 44 27.26 -22.60 -8.84
C ARG A 44 27.95 -23.92 -9.21
N ALA A 45 29.19 -24.13 -8.77
CA ALA A 45 29.94 -25.36 -9.03
C ALA A 45 29.50 -26.54 -8.13
N ASN A 46 29.11 -26.29 -6.88
CA ASN A 46 28.67 -27.35 -5.96
C ASN A 46 27.23 -27.82 -6.22
N LEU A 47 26.39 -26.98 -6.84
CA LEU A 47 25.00 -27.32 -7.17
C LEU A 47 24.88 -28.10 -8.49
N ALA A 48 25.93 -28.14 -9.32
CA ALA A 48 25.96 -28.84 -10.60
C ALA A 48 26.51 -30.29 -10.51
N LEU A 49 27.03 -30.72 -9.36
CA LEU A 49 27.60 -32.05 -9.16
C LEU A 49 26.62 -33.11 -8.62
N SER A 50 25.35 -32.75 -8.36
CA SER A 50 24.33 -33.69 -7.85
C SER A 50 23.30 -34.17 -8.89
N ALA A 51 23.46 -33.81 -10.16
CA ALA A 51 22.58 -34.25 -11.24
C ALA A 51 23.38 -34.92 -12.35
N THR A 52 23.84 -36.16 -12.12
CA THR A 52 23.96 -37.27 -13.10
C THR A 52 24.56 -38.47 -12.38
N SER A 53 23.78 -39.53 -12.18
CA SER A 53 24.28 -40.91 -12.10
C SER A 53 23.99 -41.56 -13.46
N PRO A 54 24.89 -42.38 -14.03
CA PRO A 54 24.87 -43.81 -13.72
C PRO A 54 26.24 -44.53 -13.66
N SER A 55 26.19 -45.75 -13.12
CA SER A 55 27.11 -46.91 -13.27
C SER A 55 28.49 -46.94 -12.58
N THR A 56 28.58 -47.78 -11.54
CA THR A 56 29.76 -48.51 -11.01
C THR A 56 30.34 -49.55 -12.01
N PRO A 57 31.49 -50.25 -11.80
CA PRO A 57 32.32 -50.43 -10.58
C PRO A 57 33.86 -50.35 -10.76
N VAL A 58 34.63 -50.28 -9.66
CA VAL A 58 35.80 -51.13 -9.31
C VAL A 58 36.57 -50.56 -8.10
N SER A 59 36.62 -51.41 -7.07
CA SER A 59 37.58 -51.59 -5.95
C SER A 59 38.87 -50.74 -5.90
N SER A 60 39.19 -50.12 -4.75
CA SER A 60 40.07 -50.74 -3.74
C SER A 60 40.48 -49.81 -2.56
N HIS A 61 40.50 -50.43 -1.38
CA HIS A 61 41.16 -50.09 -0.10
C HIS A 61 40.66 -48.96 0.83
N ALA A 62 40.16 -49.42 1.99
CA ALA A 62 39.84 -48.74 3.26
C ALA A 62 41.15 -48.29 4.01
N PRO A 63 41.14 -47.63 5.21
CA PRO A 63 40.10 -47.65 6.24
C PRO A 63 39.69 -46.30 6.88
N THR A 64 38.51 -46.37 7.50
CA THR A 64 37.85 -45.42 8.42
C THR A 64 38.74 -44.97 9.58
N PRO A 65 38.38 -43.84 10.23
CA PRO A 65 37.83 -44.01 11.56
C PRO A 65 36.50 -43.29 11.77
N TYR A 66 35.70 -43.99 12.57
CA TYR A 66 34.37 -43.72 13.08
C TYR A 66 34.40 -42.50 14.03
N LEU A 67 33.57 -41.48 13.77
CA LEU A 67 33.17 -40.49 14.77
C LEU A 67 31.68 -40.20 14.62
N GLU A 68 30.92 -40.89 15.45
CA GLU A 68 29.49 -40.70 15.69
C GLU A 68 29.31 -39.55 16.71
N PRO A 69 28.45 -38.54 16.44
CA PRO A 69 28.02 -37.63 17.49
C PRO A 69 26.81 -38.23 18.21
N TYR A 70 27.08 -38.70 19.43
CA TYR A 70 26.13 -38.98 20.48
C TYR A 70 25.16 -37.81 20.69
N SER A 71 23.86 -38.12 20.69
CA SER A 71 22.81 -37.30 21.29
C SER A 71 22.61 -37.75 22.73
N HIS A 72 22.51 -36.83 23.71
CA HIS A 72 21.60 -36.95 24.87
C HIS A 72 21.63 -35.73 25.82
N HIS A 73 20.41 -35.35 26.27
CA HIS A 73 19.93 -34.42 27.34
C HIS A 73 18.96 -33.38 26.70
N GLN A 74 17.63 -33.52 26.63
CA GLN A 74 16.57 -34.04 27.53
C GLN A 74 16.59 -33.33 28.89
N PHE A 75 15.59 -32.54 29.32
CA PHE A 75 14.11 -32.73 29.42
C PHE A 75 13.38 -31.37 29.67
N PRO A 76 12.03 -31.28 29.86
CA PRO A 76 10.91 -31.94 29.17
C PRO A 76 9.76 -30.97 28.76
N ILE A 77 9.07 -31.27 27.66
CA ILE A 77 7.74 -30.69 27.33
C ILE A 77 6.72 -31.84 27.41
N PRO A 78 5.57 -31.69 28.10
CA PRO A 78 4.57 -32.75 28.24
C PRO A 78 3.71 -32.94 26.97
N PRO A 79 3.10 -34.14 26.78
CA PRO A 79 2.57 -34.61 25.51
C PRO A 79 1.14 -34.14 25.21
N SER A 80 0.87 -34.02 23.91
CA SER A 80 -0.45 -33.98 23.28
C SER A 80 -1.29 -35.23 23.63
N PRO A 81 -2.62 -35.09 23.68
CA PRO A 81 -3.50 -36.15 23.23
C PRO A 81 -4.36 -35.70 22.03
N SER A 82 -4.23 -36.42 20.93
CA SER A 82 -5.32 -36.61 19.97
C SER A 82 -6.42 -37.47 20.61
N PRO A 83 -7.67 -37.32 20.15
CA PRO A 83 -8.51 -38.51 20.01
C PRO A 83 -9.09 -38.67 18.60
N LEU A 84 -8.98 -39.91 18.15
CA LEU A 84 -9.71 -40.55 17.06
C LEU A 84 -11.23 -40.50 17.28
N SER A 85 -11.95 -40.41 16.15
CA SER A 85 -13.12 -41.19 15.76
C SER A 85 -14.02 -41.83 16.84
N ALA A 86 -15.26 -41.33 16.93
CA ALA A 86 -16.46 -42.10 17.26
C ALA A 86 -17.48 -41.78 16.15
N SER A 87 -17.60 -42.55 15.06
CA SER A 87 -18.47 -43.74 14.94
C SER A 87 -19.67 -43.77 15.89
N THR A 88 -20.78 -43.17 15.44
CA THR A 88 -22.13 -43.59 15.82
C THR A 88 -22.83 -44.15 14.59
N SER A 89 -22.85 -45.47 14.50
CA SER A 89 -23.73 -46.26 13.64
C SER A 89 -25.02 -46.58 14.40
N PHE A 90 -26.18 -46.30 13.82
CA PHE A 90 -27.52 -46.92 13.97
C PHE A 90 -28.47 -46.00 13.16
N SER A 91 -29.22 -46.41 12.12
CA SER A 91 -29.79 -47.71 11.80
C SER A 91 -30.01 -47.87 10.29
N ASP A 92 -30.01 -49.13 9.86
CA ASP A 92 -30.37 -49.64 8.54
C ASP A 92 -31.76 -49.23 8.05
N THR A 93 -31.90 -49.03 6.73
CA THR A 93 -32.94 -49.72 5.95
C THR A 93 -32.53 -49.79 4.47
N ARG A 94 -32.38 -51.03 3.99
CA ARG A 94 -32.09 -51.42 2.60
C ARG A 94 -33.22 -51.05 1.64
N SER A 95 -32.88 -50.55 0.46
CA SER A 95 -33.46 -51.00 -0.83
C SER A 95 -32.70 -50.44 -2.04
N SER A 96 -31.90 -51.32 -2.65
CA SER A 96 -31.73 -51.62 -4.09
C SER A 96 -31.70 -50.51 -5.17
N ALA A 97 -30.56 -50.51 -5.88
CA ALA A 97 -30.37 -50.37 -7.34
C ALA A 97 -30.71 -49.04 -8.06
N HIS A 98 -29.74 -48.47 -8.78
CA HIS A 98 -29.70 -48.42 -10.27
C HIS A 98 -28.61 -47.45 -10.82
N ILE A 99 -27.61 -48.03 -11.49
CA ILE A 99 -26.87 -47.62 -12.73
C ILE A 99 -26.44 -46.16 -12.97
N GLN A 100 -25.12 -46.03 -13.23
CA GLN A 100 -24.35 -45.09 -14.09
C GLN A 100 -25.01 -43.80 -14.61
N ALA A 101 -24.33 -42.67 -14.39
CA ALA A 101 -24.01 -41.70 -15.47
C ALA A 101 -22.88 -40.73 -15.06
N SER A 102 -21.84 -40.68 -15.90
CA SER A 102 -20.85 -39.63 -16.14
C SER A 102 -21.10 -38.21 -15.61
N ALA A 103 -20.10 -37.61 -14.94
CA ALA A 103 -19.79 -36.17 -15.02
C ALA A 103 -18.39 -35.85 -14.45
N PRO A 104 -17.71 -34.79 -14.92
CA PRO A 104 -16.29 -34.52 -14.74
C PRO A 104 -15.96 -33.80 -13.43
N LEU A 105 -14.71 -33.94 -12.98
CA LEU A 105 -14.16 -33.23 -11.83
C LEU A 105 -14.16 -31.71 -12.09
N ASP A 106 -15.04 -30.99 -11.39
CA ASP A 106 -15.02 -29.53 -11.35
C ASP A 106 -13.95 -28.99 -10.36
N PRO A 107 -13.44 -27.77 -10.58
CA PRO A 107 -12.12 -27.32 -10.17
C PRO A 107 -12.14 -26.52 -8.87
N ILE A 108 -11.02 -26.56 -8.12
CA ILE A 108 -10.53 -25.59 -7.10
C ILE A 108 -11.52 -24.45 -6.75
N ASP A 109 -12.53 -24.77 -5.93
CA ASP A 109 -13.64 -23.87 -5.60
C ASP A 109 -13.53 -23.36 -4.14
N ASP A 110 -12.42 -22.68 -3.83
CA ASP A 110 -12.18 -22.14 -2.46
C ASP A 110 -11.37 -20.83 -2.46
N VAL A 111 -11.54 -19.99 -3.49
CA VAL A 111 -11.07 -18.59 -3.44
C VAL A 111 -12.29 -17.66 -3.45
N PRO A 112 -12.61 -17.00 -2.32
CA PRO A 112 -13.72 -16.06 -2.27
C PRO A 112 -13.57 -14.98 -3.36
N PRO A 113 -14.60 -14.76 -4.20
CA PRO A 113 -14.50 -13.77 -5.28
C PRO A 113 -14.37 -12.36 -4.70
N LEU A 114 -13.48 -11.55 -5.28
CA LEU A 114 -13.34 -10.13 -4.97
C LEU A 114 -14.59 -9.40 -5.47
N SER A 115 -15.43 -8.89 -4.57
CA SER A 115 -16.60 -8.08 -4.96
C SER A 115 -16.29 -6.59 -4.84
N LEU A 116 -16.58 -5.85 -5.92
CA LEU A 116 -16.57 -4.38 -5.93
C LEU A 116 -18.02 -3.92 -5.82
N GLU A 117 -18.41 -3.45 -4.65
CA GLU A 117 -19.78 -3.02 -4.39
C GLU A 117 -19.80 -1.55 -3.97
N PRO A 118 -20.75 -0.73 -4.48
CA PRO A 118 -21.00 0.58 -3.92
C PRO A 118 -21.52 0.42 -2.47
N LEU A 119 -20.86 1.06 -1.51
CA LEU A 119 -21.22 1.02 -0.11
C LEU A 119 -22.46 1.89 0.13
N LEU A 120 -23.63 1.27 0.00
CA LEU A 120 -24.92 1.94 0.20
C LEU A 120 -25.33 1.94 1.68
N THR A 121 -25.00 0.87 2.42
CA THR A 121 -25.35 0.68 3.83
C THR A 121 -24.54 1.58 4.76
N TYR A 122 -25.18 2.16 5.78
CA TYR A 122 -24.52 3.01 6.78
C TYR A 122 -23.32 2.33 7.45
N HIS A 123 -23.48 1.08 7.91
CA HIS A 123 -22.40 0.31 8.55
C HIS A 123 -21.18 0.13 7.65
N ASP A 124 -21.42 -0.10 6.36
CA ASP A 124 -20.33 -0.33 5.42
C ASP A 124 -19.57 0.96 5.13
N LYS A 125 -20.29 2.07 5.01
CA LYS A 125 -19.70 3.40 4.89
C LYS A 125 -18.84 3.75 6.12
N VAL A 126 -19.27 3.43 7.35
CA VAL A 126 -18.43 3.55 8.56
C VAL A 126 -17.17 2.70 8.43
N ALA A 127 -17.31 1.43 8.02
CA ALA A 127 -16.16 0.54 7.85
C ALA A 127 -15.17 1.07 6.79
N GLY A 128 -15.67 1.68 5.71
CA GLY A 128 -14.87 2.34 4.69
C GLY A 128 -14.12 3.56 5.23
N LEU A 129 -14.80 4.44 5.97
CA LEU A 129 -14.17 5.58 6.62
C LEU A 129 -13.09 5.16 7.62
N ASN A 130 -13.37 4.14 8.44
CA ASN A 130 -12.39 3.59 9.37
C ASN A 130 -11.16 3.06 8.63
N LEU A 131 -11.33 2.41 7.47
CA LEU A 131 -10.21 1.95 6.65
C LEU A 131 -9.36 3.12 6.10
N ILE A 132 -10.00 4.25 5.76
CA ILE A 132 -9.31 5.49 5.36
C ILE A 132 -8.56 6.09 6.55
N ALA A 133 -9.21 6.23 7.70
CA ALA A 133 -8.61 6.74 8.93
C ALA A 133 -7.40 5.89 9.36
N ASP A 134 -7.52 4.56 9.31
CA ASP A 134 -6.42 3.62 9.56
C ASP A 134 -5.26 3.85 8.59
N SER A 135 -5.54 4.17 7.33
CA SER A 135 -4.50 4.40 6.34
C SER A 135 -3.71 5.69 6.59
N ILE A 136 -4.33 6.68 7.22
CA ILE A 136 -3.69 7.93 7.66
C ILE A 136 -2.98 7.74 8.99
N ALA A 137 -3.54 6.96 9.90
CA ALA A 137 -2.81 6.51 11.09
C ALA A 137 -1.51 5.78 10.69
N GLN A 138 -1.53 5.00 9.61
CA GLN A 138 -0.30 4.40 9.04
C GLN A 138 0.65 5.45 8.42
N MET A 139 0.16 6.58 7.93
CA MET A 139 1.03 7.67 7.45
C MET A 139 1.88 8.22 8.59
N LYS A 140 1.35 8.32 9.82
CA LYS A 140 2.13 8.69 11.02
C LYS A 140 3.38 7.85 11.18
N GLN A 141 3.23 6.53 11.10
CA GLN A 141 4.36 5.60 11.26
C GLN A 141 5.40 5.77 10.14
N ARG A 142 4.96 5.93 8.89
CA ARG A 142 5.88 6.15 7.76
C ARG A 142 6.59 7.51 7.85
N ALA A 143 5.86 8.54 8.27
CA ALA A 143 6.39 9.88 8.51
C ALA A 143 7.47 9.85 9.61
N ALA A 144 7.20 9.15 10.71
CA ALA A 144 8.16 8.97 11.80
C ALA A 144 9.41 8.24 11.31
N GLN A 145 9.27 7.13 10.57
CA GLN A 145 10.40 6.40 9.99
C GLN A 145 11.22 7.28 9.04
N SER A 146 10.56 8.08 8.18
CA SER A 146 11.24 8.98 7.26
C SER A 146 12.03 10.07 8.00
N MET A 147 11.53 10.56 9.15
CA MET A 147 12.27 11.52 9.99
C MET A 147 13.42 10.86 10.76
N VAL A 148 13.21 9.67 11.32
CA VAL A 148 14.24 8.92 12.05
C VAL A 148 15.44 8.63 11.14
N PHE A 149 15.17 8.20 9.91
CA PHE A 149 16.22 7.79 8.96
C PHE A 149 16.68 8.90 8.01
N HIS A 150 16.25 10.14 8.23
CA HIS A 150 16.71 11.26 7.41
C HIS A 150 18.19 11.56 7.72
N PRO A 151 19.07 11.70 6.70
CA PRO A 151 20.50 11.86 6.91
C PRO A 151 20.82 13.05 7.82
N LEU A 152 20.14 14.19 7.66
CA LEU A 152 20.34 15.37 8.51
C LEU A 152 20.02 15.12 9.99
N CYS A 153 18.96 14.34 10.27
CA CYS A 153 18.55 14.03 11.64
C CYS A 153 19.53 13.07 12.31
N ILE A 154 19.96 12.04 11.56
CA ILE A 154 20.99 11.10 12.01
C ILE A 154 22.32 11.81 12.27
N THR A 155 22.76 12.70 11.37
CA THR A 155 24.02 13.44 11.55
C THR A 155 24.00 14.32 12.79
N LEU A 156 22.86 14.98 13.06
CA LEU A 156 22.70 15.81 14.26
C LEU A 156 22.76 14.95 15.54
N LEU A 157 22.10 13.79 15.54
CA LEU A 157 22.15 12.85 16.65
C LEU A 157 23.58 12.34 16.89
N PHE A 158 24.29 11.89 15.86
CA PHE A 158 25.68 11.46 16.01
C PHE A 158 26.63 12.58 16.43
N LEU A 159 26.41 13.81 15.95
CA LEU A 159 27.22 14.97 16.35
C LEU A 159 27.03 15.28 17.84
N THR A 160 25.79 15.24 18.34
CA THR A 160 25.52 15.44 19.77
C THR A 160 26.13 14.32 20.62
N TRP A 161 26.04 13.06 20.19
CA TRP A 161 26.72 11.96 20.86
C TRP A 161 28.24 12.10 20.85
N ALA A 162 28.84 12.51 19.74
CA ALA A 162 30.29 12.76 19.64
C ALA A 162 30.73 13.89 20.58
N GLY A 163 29.92 14.94 20.73
CA GLY A 163 30.14 16.02 21.69
C GLY A 163 30.10 15.52 23.15
N ILE A 164 29.10 14.72 23.50
CA ILE A 164 28.99 14.10 24.84
C ILE A 164 30.20 13.20 25.11
N TYR A 165 30.60 12.39 24.12
CA TYR A 165 31.75 11.50 24.24
C TYR A 165 33.06 12.27 24.42
N ARG A 166 33.26 13.36 23.67
CA ARG A 166 34.43 14.24 23.81
C ARG A 166 34.50 14.83 25.22
N TRP A 167 33.37 15.32 25.73
CA TRP A 167 33.28 15.90 27.07
C TRP A 167 33.54 14.88 28.18
N ALA A 168 33.06 13.64 28.01
CA ALA A 168 33.31 12.55 28.95
C ALA A 168 34.78 12.09 29.00
N TYR A 169 35.55 12.37 27.95
CA TYR A 169 36.98 12.03 27.86
C TYR A 169 37.91 13.08 28.44
N ASP A 170 37.40 14.24 28.86
CA ASP A 170 38.22 15.23 29.54
C ASP A 170 38.60 14.72 30.94
N PRO A 171 39.91 14.61 31.26
CA PRO A 171 40.41 13.93 32.46
C PRO A 171 39.99 14.60 33.77
N SER A 172 39.43 15.80 33.72
CA SER A 172 38.92 16.54 34.88
C SER A 172 37.50 16.13 35.32
N THR A 173 36.73 15.46 34.46
CA THR A 173 35.26 15.26 34.62
C THR A 173 34.81 13.85 34.22
N ALA A 174 35.69 12.87 34.35
CA ALA A 174 35.56 11.52 33.81
C ALA A 174 34.55 10.62 34.55
N ASP A 175 33.25 10.93 34.42
CA ASP A 175 32.15 10.07 34.89
C ASP A 175 31.43 9.40 33.70
N PRO A 176 31.80 8.17 33.31
CA PRO A 176 31.23 7.49 32.14
C PRO A 176 29.73 7.18 32.28
N SER A 177 29.24 7.03 33.52
CA SER A 177 27.82 6.83 33.83
C SER A 177 26.96 8.03 33.43
N MET A 178 27.45 9.24 33.66
CA MET A 178 26.76 10.48 33.30
C MET A 178 26.71 10.66 31.77
N ALA A 179 27.77 10.28 31.06
CA ALA A 179 27.79 10.31 29.60
C ALA A 179 26.74 9.38 28.98
N LEU A 180 26.59 8.16 29.53
CA LEU A 180 25.54 7.23 29.13
C LEU A 180 24.14 7.80 29.39
N LEU A 181 23.91 8.37 30.58
CA LEU A 181 22.62 8.97 30.92
C LEU A 181 22.26 10.14 29.98
N LEU A 182 23.22 11.00 29.66
CA LEU A 182 23.04 12.09 28.71
C LEU A 182 22.73 11.57 27.30
N SER A 183 23.43 10.54 26.83
CA SER A 183 23.16 9.93 25.51
C SER A 183 21.75 9.32 25.43
N CYS A 184 21.27 8.71 26.52
CA CYS A 184 19.90 8.22 26.66
C CYS A 184 18.88 9.36 26.70
N GLY A 185 19.18 10.44 27.41
CA GLY A 185 18.32 11.62 27.46
C GLY A 185 18.19 12.31 26.10
N VAL A 186 19.30 12.44 25.37
CA VAL A 186 19.31 13.02 24.01
C VAL A 186 18.54 12.14 23.03
N THR A 187 18.71 10.81 23.07
CA THR A 187 17.90 9.91 22.22
C THR A 187 16.43 9.97 22.55
N MET A 188 16.07 9.98 23.84
CA MET A 188 14.67 10.08 24.27
C MET A 188 14.04 11.40 23.81
N THR A 189 14.77 12.51 23.97
CA THR A 189 14.35 13.84 23.49
C THR A 189 14.17 13.86 21.97
N TYR A 190 15.11 13.25 21.24
CA TYR A 190 15.05 13.12 19.78
C TYR A 190 13.80 12.35 19.32
N LEU A 191 13.51 11.18 19.91
CA LEU A 191 12.33 10.39 19.57
C LEU A 191 11.02 11.10 19.97
N THR A 192 11.03 11.83 21.09
CA THR A 192 9.87 12.62 21.53
C THR A 192 9.58 13.77 20.58
N ALA A 193 10.61 14.47 20.09
CA ALA A 193 10.45 15.52 19.09
C ALA A 193 9.83 14.97 17.79
N ILE A 194 10.30 13.80 17.31
CA ILE A 194 9.72 13.13 16.14
C ILE A 194 8.24 12.80 16.37
N ARG A 195 7.88 12.29 17.55
CA ARG A 195 6.47 12.01 17.89
C ARG A 195 5.62 13.27 17.78
N TYR A 196 6.06 14.35 18.42
CA TYR A 196 5.39 15.65 18.38
C TYR A 196 5.11 16.13 16.95
N PHE A 197 6.11 16.08 16.06
CA PHE A 197 5.94 16.48 14.66
C PHE A 197 5.02 15.55 13.85
N THR A 198 4.85 14.29 14.25
CA THR A 198 3.93 13.35 13.59
C THR A 198 2.53 13.30 14.17
N ASP A 199 2.28 13.88 15.34
CA ASP A 199 1.00 13.73 16.05
C ASP A 199 -0.17 14.36 15.28
N GLY A 200 0.08 15.38 14.45
CA GLY A 200 -0.96 15.98 13.61
C GLY A 200 -1.65 15.00 12.65
N TYR A 201 -1.01 13.89 12.26
CA TYR A 201 -1.67 12.85 11.45
C TYR A 201 -2.79 12.12 12.21
N VAL A 202 -2.71 12.05 13.54
CA VAL A 202 -3.77 11.45 14.37
C VAL A 202 -5.00 12.34 14.32
N SER A 203 -4.83 13.65 14.55
CA SER A 203 -5.93 14.61 14.44
C SER A 203 -6.54 14.64 13.04
N LEU A 204 -5.73 14.48 11.98
CA LEU A 204 -6.24 14.36 10.62
C LEU A 204 -7.13 13.12 10.45
N ALA A 205 -6.72 11.97 10.99
CA ALA A 205 -7.50 10.74 10.96
C ALA A 205 -8.81 10.86 11.76
N GLU A 206 -8.79 11.55 12.89
CA GLU A 206 -9.99 11.82 13.70
C GLU A 206 -10.99 12.76 13.01
N ASN A 207 -10.49 13.70 12.20
CA ASN A 207 -11.30 14.64 11.43
C ASN A 207 -11.98 14.00 10.20
N LEU A 208 -11.55 12.80 9.78
CA LEU A 208 -12.14 12.03 8.68
C LEU A 208 -13.43 11.29 9.09
N ARG A 209 -14.35 12.05 9.68
CA ARG A 209 -15.72 11.59 9.97
C ARG A 209 -16.65 11.90 8.81
N TRP A 210 -17.93 11.60 8.99
CA TRP A 210 -19.01 11.90 8.06
C TRP A 210 -19.03 13.34 7.54
N SER A 211 -18.66 14.31 8.37
CA SER A 211 -18.53 15.71 7.99
C SER A 211 -17.53 15.95 6.86
N TRP A 212 -16.49 15.12 6.74
CA TRP A 212 -15.53 15.21 5.64
C TRP A 212 -16.13 14.76 4.31
N LEU A 213 -17.01 13.75 4.30
CA LEU A 213 -17.75 13.30 3.10
C LEU A 213 -18.76 14.37 2.64
N GLU A 214 -19.46 14.99 3.58
CA GLU A 214 -20.50 16.01 3.34
C GLU A 214 -19.93 17.41 3.02
N GLY A 215 -18.64 17.51 2.69
CA GLY A 215 -17.97 18.79 2.46
C GLY A 215 -18.70 19.71 1.44
N PRO A 216 -18.52 21.04 1.53
CA PRO A 216 -19.38 22.10 0.98
C PRO A 216 -19.41 22.26 -0.57
N GLY A 217 -19.26 21.17 -1.32
CA GLY A 217 -19.40 21.13 -2.78
C GLY A 217 -20.00 19.82 -3.31
N SER A 218 -20.47 18.93 -2.41
CA SER A 218 -21.13 17.69 -2.82
C SER A 218 -22.59 17.96 -3.15
N ILE A 219 -22.94 17.88 -4.44
CA ILE A 219 -24.30 18.16 -4.94
C ILE A 219 -25.19 16.91 -4.87
N GLU A 220 -24.61 15.72 -5.09
CA GLU A 220 -25.31 14.43 -5.07
C GLU A 220 -24.82 13.49 -3.95
N GLY A 221 -23.93 13.97 -3.07
CA GLY A 221 -23.23 13.14 -2.11
C GLY A 221 -22.01 12.44 -2.71
N ASP A 222 -21.05 12.09 -1.86
CA ASP A 222 -19.85 11.36 -2.28
C ASP A 222 -20.16 9.84 -2.38
N PHE A 223 -19.80 9.23 -3.52
CA PHE A 223 -19.95 7.81 -3.76
C PHE A 223 -18.79 7.04 -3.11
N ILE A 224 -19.11 6.06 -2.27
CA ILE A 224 -18.11 5.20 -1.64
C ILE A 224 -18.18 3.83 -2.32
N ILE A 225 -17.06 3.40 -2.91
CA ILE A 225 -16.90 2.09 -3.54
C ILE A 225 -15.97 1.28 -2.67
N GLY A 226 -16.31 0.02 -2.39
CA GLY A 226 -15.49 -0.84 -1.54
C GLY A 226 -15.25 -2.18 -2.17
N ALA A 227 -14.04 -2.67 -1.95
CA ALA A 227 -13.63 -4.00 -2.35
C ALA A 227 -13.74 -4.92 -1.14
N ARG A 228 -14.47 -6.03 -1.28
CA ARG A 228 -14.60 -7.05 -0.24
C ARG A 228 -13.96 -8.36 -0.69
N TYR A 229 -13.30 -9.02 0.25
CA TYR A 229 -12.77 -10.37 0.08
C TYR A 229 -13.12 -11.20 1.31
N GLY A 230 -13.81 -12.32 1.11
CA GLY A 230 -14.28 -13.17 2.21
C GLY A 230 -15.17 -12.43 3.21
N GLY A 231 -16.06 -11.54 2.73
CA GLY A 231 -16.93 -10.72 3.59
C GLY A 231 -16.25 -9.53 4.28
N ALA A 232 -14.92 -9.46 4.30
CA ALA A 232 -14.17 -8.36 4.90
C ALA A 232 -13.89 -7.24 3.89
N LEU A 233 -14.12 -5.99 4.29
CA LEU A 233 -13.75 -4.81 3.50
C LEU A 233 -12.21 -4.67 3.47
N ILE A 234 -11.62 -4.77 2.29
CA ILE A 234 -10.16 -4.79 2.08
C ILE A 234 -9.65 -3.56 1.33
N GLY A 235 -10.52 -2.82 0.66
CA GLY A 235 -10.18 -1.56 0.00
C GLY A 235 -11.41 -0.67 -0.11
N VAL A 236 -11.16 0.62 -0.24
CA VAL A 236 -12.20 1.64 -0.35
C VAL A 236 -11.72 2.80 -1.21
N LEU A 237 -12.66 3.37 -1.96
CA LEU A 237 -12.48 4.53 -2.79
C LEU A 237 -13.66 5.48 -2.58
N VAL A 238 -13.37 6.76 -2.40
CA VAL A 238 -14.38 7.83 -2.29
C VAL A 238 -14.30 8.68 -3.54
N LEU A 239 -15.41 8.74 -4.28
CA LEU A 239 -15.57 9.43 -5.55
C LEU A 239 -16.61 10.53 -5.41
N ARG A 240 -16.26 11.73 -5.83
CA ARG A 240 -17.18 12.86 -5.96
C ARG A 240 -17.44 13.13 -7.43
N LEU A 241 -18.70 13.23 -7.83
CA LEU A 241 -19.06 13.68 -9.17
C LEU A 241 -19.31 15.18 -9.13
N GLU A 242 -18.58 15.93 -9.93
CA GLU A 242 -18.78 17.37 -10.07
C GLU A 242 -19.40 17.65 -11.45
N PRO A 243 -20.56 18.33 -11.50
CA PRO A 243 -21.20 18.66 -12.75
C PRO A 243 -20.38 19.71 -13.49
N ARG A 244 -20.47 19.72 -14.82
CA ARG A 244 -19.88 20.79 -15.62
C ARG A 244 -20.77 22.02 -15.49
N PHE A 245 -20.31 23.02 -14.76
CA PHE A 245 -20.90 24.35 -14.86
C PHE A 245 -20.43 24.94 -16.18
N SER A 246 -21.33 25.03 -17.17
CA SER A 246 -21.06 25.75 -18.41
C SER A 246 -20.83 27.22 -18.08
N SER A 247 -19.58 27.63 -17.91
CA SER A 247 -19.20 29.04 -17.95
C SER A 247 -19.49 29.54 -19.36
N VAL A 248 -20.46 30.44 -19.46
CA VAL A 248 -20.77 31.35 -20.57
C VAL A 248 -19.71 31.28 -21.70
N SER A 249 -20.01 30.50 -22.76
CA SER A 249 -19.42 30.79 -24.06
C SER A 249 -20.07 32.09 -24.54
N SER A 250 -19.30 33.18 -24.49
CA SER A 250 -19.59 34.40 -25.23
C SER A 250 -19.75 34.04 -26.71
N GLY A 251 -21.00 33.94 -27.17
CA GLY A 251 -21.30 33.46 -28.51
C GLY A 251 -22.79 33.34 -28.77
N SER A 252 -23.41 34.50 -29.02
CA SER A 252 -24.64 34.69 -29.80
C SER A 252 -25.88 33.83 -29.48
N GLY A 253 -26.89 34.51 -28.94
CA GLY A 253 -28.24 34.36 -29.50
C GLY A 253 -29.19 33.40 -28.77
N ARG A 254 -30.25 34.02 -28.25
CA ARG A 254 -31.60 33.48 -28.01
C ARG A 254 -31.80 32.50 -26.84
N ARG A 255 -32.47 33.08 -25.83
CA ARG A 255 -33.62 32.53 -25.08
C ARG A 255 -33.52 31.04 -24.71
N LYS A 256 -33.39 30.76 -23.41
CA LYS A 256 -34.54 30.29 -22.61
C LYS A 256 -34.15 30.24 -21.13
N ASN A 257 -34.98 30.85 -20.31
CA ASN A 257 -35.11 30.61 -18.89
C ASN A 257 -35.48 29.13 -18.68
N ARG A 258 -34.49 28.24 -18.71
CA ARG A 258 -34.63 26.81 -18.46
C ARG A 258 -33.86 26.55 -17.19
N SER A 259 -34.58 26.13 -16.16
CA SER A 259 -34.07 25.55 -14.91
C SER A 259 -32.65 25.01 -15.09
N ARG A 260 -31.72 25.47 -14.25
CA ARG A 260 -30.35 24.95 -14.13
C ARG A 260 -30.43 23.49 -13.70
N SER A 261 -30.82 22.62 -14.62
CA SER A 261 -30.74 21.18 -14.49
C SER A 261 -29.27 20.86 -14.40
N LEU A 262 -28.80 20.57 -13.20
CA LEU A 262 -27.45 20.08 -12.93
C LEU A 262 -27.22 18.85 -13.82
N SER A 263 -26.58 19.06 -14.96
CA SER A 263 -26.24 17.98 -15.88
C SER A 263 -24.83 17.54 -15.54
N PHE A 264 -24.72 16.31 -15.04
CA PHE A 264 -23.44 15.65 -14.88
C PHE A 264 -22.79 15.28 -16.23
N ARG A 265 -23.55 15.36 -17.34
CA ARG A 265 -23.04 15.07 -18.69
C ARG A 265 -21.91 16.04 -19.07
N GLY A 266 -20.72 15.48 -19.32
CA GLY A 266 -19.48 16.22 -19.55
C GLY A 266 -18.82 16.76 -18.28
N GLY A 267 -19.29 16.36 -17.09
CA GLY A 267 -18.70 16.70 -15.79
C GLY A 267 -17.39 15.96 -15.50
N LYS A 268 -16.89 16.08 -14.28
CA LYS A 268 -15.65 15.44 -13.81
C LYS A 268 -15.89 14.54 -12.61
N GLY A 269 -15.15 13.44 -12.52
CA GLY A 269 -15.09 12.55 -11.37
C GLY A 269 -13.81 12.80 -10.59
N VAL A 270 -13.96 13.16 -9.32
CA VAL A 270 -12.85 13.51 -8.44
C VAL A 270 -12.71 12.47 -7.34
N ILE A 271 -11.60 11.75 -7.31
CA ILE A 271 -11.30 10.74 -6.29
C ILE A 271 -10.71 11.45 -5.07
N ARG A 272 -11.46 11.44 -3.96
CA ARG A 272 -11.07 12.10 -2.70
C ARG A 272 -10.34 11.19 -1.73
N ALA A 273 -10.50 9.88 -1.85
CA ALA A 273 -9.73 8.91 -1.09
C ALA A 273 -9.62 7.62 -1.87
N TRP A 274 -8.47 6.97 -1.77
CA TRP A 274 -8.23 5.64 -2.33
C TRP A 274 -7.23 4.92 -1.44
N THR A 275 -7.64 3.78 -0.90
CA THR A 275 -6.78 3.01 -0.02
C THR A 275 -7.16 1.54 -0.02
N THR A 276 -6.15 0.72 0.26
CA THR A 276 -6.28 -0.73 0.44
C THR A 276 -5.55 -1.14 1.71
N ARG A 277 -6.09 -2.15 2.38
CA ARG A 277 -5.48 -2.76 3.56
C ARG A 277 -4.07 -3.23 3.21
N LEU A 278 -3.13 -3.01 4.13
CA LEU A 278 -1.70 -3.24 3.90
C LEU A 278 -1.40 -4.67 3.40
N ARG A 279 -2.05 -5.69 3.97
CA ARG A 279 -1.88 -7.11 3.60
C ARG A 279 -2.38 -7.47 2.20
N TYR A 280 -3.17 -6.59 1.58
CA TYR A 280 -3.79 -6.80 0.29
C TYR A 280 -3.22 -5.86 -0.79
N ARG A 281 -2.21 -5.05 -0.45
CA ARG A 281 -1.49 -4.23 -1.42
C ARG A 281 -0.66 -5.11 -2.37
N GLY A 282 -0.48 -4.64 -3.60
CA GLY A 282 0.24 -5.38 -4.65
C GLY A 282 -0.55 -6.51 -5.31
N LYS A 283 -1.78 -6.78 -4.88
CA LYS A 283 -2.65 -7.84 -5.45
C LYS A 283 -3.61 -7.35 -6.54
N GLY A 284 -3.44 -6.15 -7.07
CA GLY A 284 -4.33 -5.60 -8.11
C GLY A 284 -5.63 -4.94 -7.61
N ILE A 285 -6.10 -5.24 -6.40
CA ILE A 285 -7.36 -4.71 -5.83
C ILE A 285 -7.52 -3.18 -5.95
N GLY A 286 -6.42 -2.44 -5.76
CA GLY A 286 -6.45 -0.98 -5.88
C GLY A 286 -6.79 -0.53 -7.30
N ARG A 287 -6.30 -1.23 -8.32
CA ARG A 287 -6.59 -0.97 -9.73
C ARG A 287 -8.04 -1.31 -10.05
N ASP A 288 -8.54 -2.44 -9.56
CA ASP A 288 -9.94 -2.85 -9.78
C ASP A 288 -10.92 -1.81 -9.20
N LEU A 289 -10.58 -1.21 -8.05
CA LEU A 289 -11.33 -0.07 -7.49
C LEU A 289 -11.31 1.17 -8.40
N LEU A 290 -10.16 1.49 -9.03
CA LEU A 290 -10.05 2.60 -9.98
C LEU A 290 -10.88 2.33 -11.23
N ASP A 291 -10.86 1.10 -11.76
CA ASP A 291 -11.66 0.70 -12.92
C ASP A 291 -13.16 0.82 -12.63
N GLY A 292 -13.58 0.38 -11.44
CA GLY A 292 -14.96 0.57 -10.95
C GLY A 292 -15.35 2.04 -10.86
N ALA A 293 -14.45 2.90 -10.34
CA ALA A 293 -14.68 4.33 -10.26
C ALA A 293 -14.80 4.98 -11.66
N ILE A 294 -13.88 4.68 -12.58
CA ILE A 294 -13.91 5.17 -13.96
C ILE A 294 -15.22 4.77 -14.62
N ARG A 295 -15.65 3.52 -14.46
CA ARG A 295 -16.93 3.04 -15.00
C ARG A 295 -18.10 3.86 -14.49
N ILE A 296 -18.19 4.09 -13.17
CA ILE A 296 -19.26 4.91 -12.59
C ILE A 296 -19.23 6.34 -13.12
N VAL A 297 -18.05 6.97 -13.21
CA VAL A 297 -17.92 8.33 -13.75
C VAL A 297 -18.37 8.38 -15.20
N LYS A 298 -17.93 7.43 -16.04
CA LYS A 298 -18.25 7.43 -17.47
C LYS A 298 -19.73 7.08 -17.73
N ASP A 299 -20.34 6.26 -16.88
CA ASP A 299 -21.76 5.91 -16.96
C ASP A 299 -22.67 7.09 -16.53
N ARG A 300 -22.28 7.84 -15.48
CA ARG A 300 -23.04 8.98 -14.94
C ARG A 300 -22.78 10.30 -15.67
N CYS A 301 -21.50 10.63 -15.86
CA CYS A 301 -21.05 11.90 -16.43
C CYS A 301 -20.79 11.82 -17.94
N GLY A 302 -20.87 10.63 -18.54
CA GLY A 302 -20.67 10.44 -19.97
C GLY A 302 -19.23 10.14 -20.37
N LYS A 303 -19.05 9.80 -21.64
CA LYS A 303 -17.80 9.22 -22.19
C LYS A 303 -16.61 10.17 -22.11
N ASP A 304 -16.86 11.47 -22.20
CA ASP A 304 -15.84 12.52 -22.23
C ASP A 304 -15.58 13.12 -20.84
N ALA A 305 -16.13 12.50 -19.78
CA ALA A 305 -15.92 12.97 -18.41
C ALA A 305 -14.47 12.73 -17.96
N GLU A 306 -13.86 13.74 -17.36
CA GLU A 306 -12.50 13.65 -16.80
C GLU A 306 -12.53 12.91 -15.46
N VAL A 307 -11.51 12.10 -15.18
CA VAL A 307 -11.35 11.42 -13.88
C VAL A 307 -9.97 11.79 -13.33
N GLY A 308 -9.94 12.30 -12.10
CA GLY A 308 -8.69 12.74 -11.47
C GLY A 308 -8.73 12.58 -9.95
N PHE A 309 -7.57 12.66 -9.31
CA PHE A 309 -7.50 12.77 -7.86
C PHE A 309 -7.81 14.21 -7.42
N ALA A 310 -8.46 14.36 -6.27
CA ALA A 310 -8.67 15.67 -5.65
C ALA A 310 -7.32 16.31 -5.29
N GLN A 311 -7.23 17.64 -5.39
CA GLN A 311 -6.04 18.37 -4.95
C GLN A 311 -5.76 18.14 -3.45
N GLU A 312 -6.82 18.14 -2.64
CA GLU A 312 -6.81 17.78 -1.22
C GLU A 312 -7.57 16.46 -1.02
N HIS A 313 -6.88 15.33 -1.23
CA HIS A 313 -7.41 14.00 -0.97
C HIS A 313 -6.91 13.48 0.39
N ALA A 314 -7.59 12.48 0.96
CA ALA A 314 -7.32 11.98 2.31
C ALA A 314 -5.82 11.68 2.59
N ASN A 315 -5.11 11.18 1.57
CA ASN A 315 -3.68 10.84 1.64
C ASN A 315 -2.71 11.91 1.10
N SER A 316 -3.15 13.10 0.68
CA SER A 316 -2.27 14.14 0.09
C SER A 316 -1.77 15.15 1.10
N THR A 317 -2.37 15.20 2.29
CA THR A 317 -1.99 16.18 3.32
C THR A 317 -0.60 15.84 3.87
N MET A 318 0.37 16.70 3.57
CA MET A 318 1.75 16.58 4.06
C MET A 318 1.99 17.57 5.19
N LEU A 319 2.02 17.09 6.43
CA LEU A 319 2.23 17.95 7.61
C LEU A 319 3.72 18.26 7.86
N LEU A 320 4.61 17.44 7.32
CA LEU A 320 6.05 17.59 7.52
C LEU A 320 6.66 18.54 6.48
N PRO A 321 7.84 19.13 6.77
CA PRO A 321 8.62 19.85 5.78
C PRO A 321 8.92 18.99 4.53
N ALA A 322 9.03 19.65 3.37
CA ALA A 322 9.19 19.00 2.07
C ALA A 322 10.35 17.98 2.00
N MET A 323 11.41 18.18 2.79
CA MET A 323 12.57 17.28 2.85
C MET A 323 12.20 15.86 3.31
N PHE A 324 11.19 15.73 4.19
CA PHE A 324 10.76 14.42 4.72
C PHE A 324 9.65 13.77 3.89
N ASN A 325 9.07 14.50 2.93
CA ASN A 325 7.89 14.04 2.18
C ASN A 325 8.22 13.23 0.92
N GLY A 326 9.49 12.90 0.68
CA GLY A 326 9.91 12.19 -0.53
C GLY A 326 9.18 10.86 -0.76
N VAL A 327 8.90 10.10 0.31
CA VAL A 327 8.17 8.83 0.21
C VAL A 327 6.72 9.06 -0.22
N PHE A 328 6.03 10.02 0.42
CA PHE A 328 4.64 10.34 0.11
C PHE A 328 4.47 10.85 -1.33
N ARG A 329 5.39 11.69 -1.81
CA ARG A 329 5.40 12.17 -3.21
C ARG A 329 5.56 11.04 -4.22
N ARG A 330 6.41 10.05 -3.93
CA ARG A 330 6.57 8.87 -4.80
C ARG A 330 5.31 8.03 -4.85
N ASP A 331 4.61 7.89 -3.72
CA ASP A 331 3.34 7.18 -3.66
C ASP A 331 2.22 7.93 -4.41
N GLU A 332 2.17 9.27 -4.32
CA GLU A 332 1.27 10.10 -5.13
C GLU A 332 1.52 9.95 -6.63
N VAL A 333 2.79 10.01 -7.07
CA VAL A 333 3.14 9.80 -8.48
C VAL A 333 2.75 8.38 -8.92
N ARG A 334 2.96 7.38 -8.07
CA ARG A 334 2.54 5.99 -8.35
C ARG A 334 1.02 5.90 -8.47
N ALA A 335 0.28 6.62 -7.63
CA ALA A 335 -1.18 6.66 -7.69
C ALA A 335 -1.68 7.32 -8.98
N ALA A 336 -1.11 8.47 -9.36
CA ALA A 336 -1.42 9.15 -10.61
C ALA A 336 -1.18 8.24 -11.83
N LYS A 337 0.00 7.61 -11.90
CA LYS A 337 0.32 6.65 -12.96
C LYS A 337 -0.63 5.44 -13.00
N ALA A 338 -1.09 4.97 -11.84
CA ALA A 338 -2.05 3.88 -11.77
C ALA A 338 -3.42 4.28 -12.33
N LEU A 339 -3.85 5.52 -12.09
CA LEU A 339 -5.09 6.06 -12.65
C LEU A 339 -4.98 6.29 -14.16
N GLU A 340 -3.88 6.87 -14.63
CA GLU A 340 -3.61 7.05 -16.07
C GLU A 340 -3.65 5.71 -16.81
N LYS A 341 -2.97 4.70 -16.29
CA LYS A 341 -2.98 3.34 -16.86
C LYS A 341 -4.39 2.73 -16.89
N ALA A 342 -5.17 2.90 -15.83
CA ALA A 342 -6.55 2.41 -15.77
C ALA A 342 -7.44 3.11 -16.83
N LEU A 343 -7.24 4.42 -17.05
CA LEU A 343 -7.93 5.17 -18.09
C LEU A 343 -7.57 4.68 -19.50
N GLU A 344 -6.28 4.50 -19.80
CA GLU A 344 -5.82 3.98 -21.09
C GLU A 344 -6.38 2.59 -21.40
N GLU A 345 -6.38 1.71 -20.40
CA GLU A 345 -6.91 0.35 -20.53
C GLU A 345 -8.43 0.34 -20.74
N TRP A 346 -9.17 1.21 -20.06
CA TRP A 346 -10.60 1.38 -20.28
C TRP A 346 -10.90 1.87 -21.72
N GLU A 347 -10.12 2.85 -22.21
CA GLU A 347 -10.27 3.36 -23.57
C GLU A 347 -9.95 2.31 -24.63
N SER A 348 -8.87 1.55 -24.45
CA SER A 348 -8.47 0.48 -25.37
C SER A 348 -9.50 -0.66 -25.42
N SER A 349 -10.04 -1.06 -24.26
CA SER A 349 -11.07 -2.09 -24.16
C SER A 349 -12.36 -1.70 -24.89
N LYS A 350 -12.70 -0.41 -24.87
CA LYS A 350 -13.85 0.12 -25.59
C LYS A 350 -13.62 0.21 -27.09
N ARG A 351 -12.40 0.55 -27.54
CA ARG A 351 -12.05 0.56 -28.97
C ARG A 351 -12.15 -0.84 -29.58
N LYS A 352 -11.77 -1.89 -28.86
CA LYS A 352 -11.87 -3.30 -29.32
C LYS A 352 -13.31 -3.80 -29.44
N LYS A 353 -14.27 -3.17 -28.76
CA LYS A 353 -15.69 -3.55 -28.75
C LYS A 353 -16.52 -2.80 -29.81
N ARG A 354 -15.93 -1.81 -30.47
CA ARG A 354 -16.49 -1.14 -31.65
C ARG A 354 -15.93 -1.79 -32.89
#